data_AF-A0A847LK99-F1
#
_entry.id   AF-A0A847LK99-F1
#
_cell.length_a   1.000
_cell.length_b   1.000
_cell.length_c   1.000
_cell.angle_alpha   90.00
_cell.angle_beta   90.00
_cell.angle_gamma   90.00
#
_symmetry.space_group_name_H-M   'P 1'
#
loop_
_entity.id
_entity.type
_entity.pdbx_description
1 polymer ?
#
loop_
_entity_poly.entity_id
_entity_poly.type
_entity_poly.pdbx_seq_one_letter_code
_entity_poly.pdbx_strand_id
1 'polypeptide(L)'
;DVHTITATLENGFKKFGEQIINNEEVDFKLLYEKQEQAKEALTLAKKTRKASFVARSDEYLQMRMMHIRLLEAIMEVLQSLGDSHHKDVVVSFLNDVLKATGNNHEVFKVNTQLQDTYAYFAKLPLPKERKEFEHRAELFSILKDLEIFIRIEIDWLQKHLSMPLS
;
A
#
# COMPACT_ATOMS: atom_id res chain seq x y z
N ASP A 1 12.55 3.90 -19.39
CA ASP A 1 13.31 4.73 -18.43
C ASP A 1 12.68 4.55 -17.04
N VAL A 2 12.97 5.38 -16.02
CA VAL A 2 12.33 5.30 -14.68
C VAL A 2 10.82 5.28 -14.80
N HIS A 3 10.27 6.06 -15.73
CA HIS A 3 8.85 6.13 -16.02
C HIS A 3 8.28 4.77 -16.44
N THR A 4 9.06 3.93 -17.13
CA THR A 4 8.68 2.56 -17.48
C THR A 4 8.68 1.62 -16.27
N ILE A 5 9.66 1.78 -15.36
CA ILE A 5 9.77 0.96 -14.14
C ILE A 5 8.63 1.31 -13.17
N THR A 6 8.39 2.61 -12.95
CA THR A 6 7.33 3.10 -12.06
C THR A 6 5.96 2.76 -12.61
N ALA A 7 5.67 3.06 -13.89
CA ALA A 7 4.36 2.80 -14.48
C ALA A 7 3.98 1.31 -14.49
N THR A 8 4.96 0.42 -14.60
CA THR A 8 4.72 -1.03 -14.57
C THR A 8 4.23 -1.48 -13.20
N LEU A 9 4.86 -1.02 -12.12
CA LEU A 9 4.46 -1.33 -10.75
C LEU A 9 3.12 -0.67 -10.39
N GLU A 10 2.93 0.61 -10.71
CA GLU A 10 1.66 1.33 -10.43
C GLU A 10 0.45 0.64 -11.07
N ASN A 11 0.59 0.14 -12.31
CA ASN A 11 -0.48 -0.61 -12.96
C ASN A 11 -0.82 -1.91 -12.21
N GLY A 12 0.21 -2.60 -11.69
CA GLY A 12 0.03 -3.78 -10.85
C GLY A 12 -0.77 -3.47 -9.58
N PHE A 13 -0.40 -2.42 -8.84
CA PHE A 13 -1.12 -1.99 -7.63
C PHE A 13 -2.56 -1.57 -7.92
N LYS A 14 -2.78 -0.83 -9.01
CA LYS A 14 -4.12 -0.41 -9.41
C LYS A 14 -5.03 -1.61 -9.71
N LYS A 15 -4.55 -2.58 -10.51
CA LYS A 15 -5.30 -3.80 -10.83
C LYS A 15 -5.56 -4.65 -9.59
N PHE A 16 -4.58 -4.76 -8.70
CA PHE A 16 -4.74 -5.44 -7.42
C PHE A 16 -5.86 -4.79 -6.58
N GLY A 17 -5.90 -3.45 -6.54
CA GLY A 17 -7.00 -2.73 -5.91
C GLY A 17 -8.36 -2.98 -6.57
N GLU A 18 -8.42 -3.02 -7.90
CA GLU A 18 -9.64 -3.35 -8.65
C GLU A 18 -10.18 -4.75 -8.29
N GLN A 19 -9.30 -5.75 -8.16
CA GLN A 19 -9.69 -7.11 -7.74
C GLN A 19 -10.33 -7.13 -6.35
N ILE A 20 -9.73 -6.41 -5.38
CA ILE A 20 -10.26 -6.30 -4.02
C ILE A 20 -11.66 -5.68 -4.03
N ILE A 21 -11.85 -4.58 -4.76
CA ILE A 21 -13.14 -3.86 -4.84
C ILE A 21 -14.23 -4.74 -5.43
N ASN A 22 -13.91 -5.48 -6.49
CA ASN A 22 -14.87 -6.32 -7.20
C ASN A 22 -15.13 -7.65 -6.49
N ASN A 23 -14.51 -7.89 -5.33
CA ASN A 23 -14.54 -9.16 -4.61
C ASN A 23 -14.12 -10.34 -5.53
N GLU A 24 -13.15 -10.07 -6.41
CA GLU A 24 -12.50 -11.07 -7.24
C GLU A 24 -11.47 -11.84 -6.41
N GLU A 25 -11.02 -12.98 -6.94
CA GLU A 25 -9.88 -13.69 -6.36
C GLU A 25 -8.63 -12.79 -6.44
N VAL A 26 -8.11 -12.43 -5.28
CA VAL A 26 -6.92 -11.58 -5.15
C VAL A 26 -5.68 -12.42 -5.40
N ASP A 27 -4.92 -12.09 -6.44
CA ASP A 27 -3.69 -12.80 -6.83
C ASP A 27 -2.50 -11.83 -6.92
N PHE A 28 -1.45 -12.13 -6.17
CA PHE A 28 -0.20 -11.37 -6.15
C PHE A 28 0.69 -11.64 -7.37
N LYS A 29 0.38 -12.65 -8.19
CA LYS A 29 1.19 -13.03 -9.36
C LYS A 29 1.53 -11.85 -10.25
N LEU A 30 0.55 -10.98 -10.55
CA LEU A 30 0.80 -9.81 -11.39
C LEU A 30 1.77 -8.84 -10.74
N LEU A 31 1.63 -8.56 -9.43
CA LEU A 31 2.54 -7.70 -8.68
C LEU A 31 3.97 -8.25 -8.70
N TYR A 32 4.10 -9.57 -8.52
CA TYR A 32 5.40 -10.25 -8.59
C TYR A 32 6.03 -10.21 -9.98
N GLU A 33 5.25 -10.46 -11.03
CA GLU A 33 5.71 -10.31 -12.41
C GLU A 33 6.20 -8.88 -12.68
N LYS A 34 5.48 -7.87 -12.18
CA LYS A 34 5.88 -6.46 -12.33
C LYS A 34 7.12 -6.10 -11.53
N GLN A 35 7.27 -6.68 -10.34
CA GLN A 35 8.47 -6.53 -9.52
C GLN A 35 9.70 -7.13 -10.21
N GLU A 36 9.59 -8.33 -10.79
CA GLU A 36 10.71 -8.95 -11.51
C GLU A 36 11.10 -8.15 -12.75
N GLN A 37 10.12 -7.69 -13.55
CA GLN A 37 10.36 -6.81 -14.69
C GLN A 37 11.09 -5.52 -14.27
N ALA A 38 10.72 -4.93 -13.13
CA ALA A 38 11.38 -3.76 -12.57
C ALA A 38 12.83 -4.03 -12.14
N LYS A 39 13.11 -5.19 -11.52
CA LYS A 39 14.46 -5.63 -11.12
C LYS A 39 15.38 -5.80 -12.33
N GLU A 40 14.88 -6.43 -13.40
CA GLU A 40 15.63 -6.62 -14.65
C GLU A 40 15.96 -5.29 -15.31
N ALA A 41 14.97 -4.39 -15.41
CA ALA A 41 15.16 -3.06 -15.97
C ALA A 41 16.18 -2.24 -15.18
N LEU A 42 16.18 -2.33 -13.84
CA LEU A 42 17.16 -1.68 -12.98
C LEU A 42 18.57 -2.26 -13.18
N THR A 43 18.70 -3.57 -13.38
CA THR A 43 19.97 -4.24 -13.68
C THR A 43 20.59 -3.73 -14.98
N LEU A 44 19.77 -3.50 -16.01
CA LEU A 44 20.21 -2.88 -17.26
C LEU A 44 20.58 -1.40 -17.06
N ALA A 45 19.79 -0.65 -16.27
CA ALA A 45 20.04 0.75 -15.98
C ALA A 45 21.38 0.97 -15.25
N LYS A 46 21.75 0.07 -14.33
CA LYS A 46 23.06 0.07 -13.62
C LYS A 46 24.26 0.14 -14.58
N LYS A 47 24.13 -0.37 -15.80
CA LYS A 47 25.20 -0.41 -16.81
C LYS A 47 25.20 0.80 -17.75
N THR A 48 24.07 1.51 -17.86
CA THR A 48 23.80 2.43 -18.98
C THR A 48 23.36 3.83 -18.55
N ARG A 49 23.06 4.05 -17.26
CA ARG A 49 22.48 5.29 -16.74
C ARG A 49 23.34 5.93 -15.65
N LYS A 50 23.05 7.19 -15.34
CA LYS A 50 23.70 7.94 -14.26
C LYS A 50 23.42 7.28 -12.90
N ALA A 51 24.40 7.32 -12.00
CA ALA A 51 24.28 6.74 -10.66
C ALA A 51 23.07 7.28 -9.87
N SER A 52 22.78 8.59 -9.96
CA SER A 52 21.63 9.20 -9.27
C SER A 52 20.28 8.66 -9.75
N PHE A 53 20.15 8.40 -11.06
CA PHE A 53 18.96 7.77 -11.63
C PHE A 53 18.78 6.34 -11.10
N VAL A 54 19.87 5.58 -11.09
CA VAL A 54 19.88 4.20 -10.59
C VAL A 54 19.52 4.16 -9.11
N ALA A 55 20.10 5.02 -8.29
CA ALA A 55 19.82 5.11 -6.86
C ALA A 55 18.33 5.41 -6.60
N ARG A 56 17.77 6.42 -7.27
CA ARG A 56 16.34 6.75 -7.13
C ARG A 56 15.42 5.59 -7.56
N SER A 57 15.80 4.89 -8.63
CA SER A 57 15.03 3.74 -9.13
C SER A 57 15.06 2.55 -8.17
N ASP A 58 16.24 2.28 -7.58
CA ASP A 58 16.43 1.22 -6.60
C ASP A 58 15.63 1.50 -5.33
N GLU A 59 15.69 2.73 -4.80
CA GLU A 59 14.91 3.14 -3.63
C GLU A 59 13.40 3.01 -3.86
N TYR A 60 12.91 3.45 -5.02
CA TYR A 60 11.50 3.29 -5.39
C TYR A 60 11.08 1.80 -5.50
N LEU A 61 11.95 0.94 -6.06
CA LEU A 61 11.69 -0.48 -6.12
C LEU A 61 11.64 -1.12 -4.73
N GLN A 62 12.59 -0.78 -3.84
CA GLN A 62 12.59 -1.27 -2.45
C GLN A 62 11.32 -0.83 -1.71
N MET A 63 10.90 0.42 -1.90
CA MET A 63 9.64 0.94 -1.38
C MET A 63 8.45 0.06 -1.81
N ARG A 64 8.29 -0.17 -3.12
CA ARG A 64 7.19 -0.98 -3.67
C ARG A 64 7.24 -2.45 -3.21
N MET A 65 8.43 -3.00 -2.99
CA MET A 65 8.58 -4.35 -2.41
C MET A 65 8.06 -4.42 -0.97
N MET A 66 8.26 -3.38 -0.16
CA MET A 66 7.68 -3.30 1.18
C MET A 66 6.15 -3.20 1.12
N HIS A 67 5.62 -2.42 0.18
CA HIS A 67 4.17 -2.33 -0.05
C HIS A 67 3.54 -3.67 -0.42
N ILE A 68 4.16 -4.46 -1.30
CA ILE A 68 3.65 -5.81 -1.64
C ILE A 68 3.56 -6.68 -0.38
N ARG A 69 4.62 -6.71 0.45
CA ARG A 69 4.63 -7.49 1.70
C ARG A 69 3.57 -7.05 2.71
N LEU A 70 3.32 -5.75 2.81
CA LEU A 70 2.24 -5.23 3.66
C LEU A 70 0.88 -5.67 3.12
N LEU A 71 0.67 -5.65 1.81
CA LEU A 71 -0.57 -6.15 1.21
C LEU A 71 -0.78 -7.64 1.48
N GLU A 72 0.28 -8.46 1.42
CA GLU A 72 0.17 -9.89 1.78
C GLU A 72 -0.31 -10.07 3.23
N ALA A 73 0.33 -9.39 4.18
CA ALA A 73 -0.07 -9.43 5.58
C ALA A 73 -1.51 -8.95 5.79
N ILE A 74 -1.92 -7.87 5.12
CA ILE A 74 -3.28 -7.35 5.17
C ILE A 74 -4.28 -8.37 4.63
N MET A 75 -3.97 -9.02 3.50
CA MET A 75 -4.85 -10.01 2.90
C MET A 75 -5.03 -11.26 3.77
N GLU A 76 -3.98 -11.71 4.46
CA GLU A 76 -4.07 -12.81 5.42
C GLU A 76 -5.06 -12.50 6.56
N VAL A 77 -5.00 -11.29 7.14
CA VAL A 77 -5.93 -10.87 8.21
C VAL A 77 -7.34 -10.58 7.65
N LEU A 78 -7.47 -10.04 6.45
CA LEU A 78 -8.77 -9.81 5.81
C LEU A 78 -9.55 -11.11 5.59
N GLN A 79 -8.85 -12.20 5.27
CA GLN A 79 -9.47 -13.52 5.12
C GLN A 79 -9.97 -14.08 6.46
N SER A 80 -9.32 -13.76 7.59
CA SER A 80 -9.75 -14.22 8.91
C SER A 80 -10.99 -13.49 9.46
N LEU A 81 -11.20 -12.24 9.05
CA LEU A 81 -12.30 -11.38 9.52
C LEU A 81 -13.72 -11.84 9.15
N GLY A 82 -13.88 -12.78 8.21
CA GLY A 82 -15.19 -13.27 7.73
C GLY A 82 -16.11 -12.14 7.23
N ASP A 83 -17.42 -12.39 7.13
CA ASP A 83 -18.38 -11.36 6.69
C ASP A 83 -18.87 -10.50 7.88
N SER A 84 -17.96 -9.68 8.40
CA SER A 84 -18.26 -8.72 9.48
C SER A 84 -18.36 -7.28 8.93
N HIS A 85 -19.15 -6.42 9.59
CA HIS A 85 -19.22 -4.99 9.25
C HIS A 85 -17.84 -4.30 9.30
N HIS A 86 -16.91 -4.81 10.12
CA HIS A 86 -15.54 -4.33 10.19
C HIS A 86 -14.76 -4.60 8.89
N LYS A 87 -15.03 -5.72 8.21
CA LYS A 87 -14.42 -6.02 6.90
C LYS A 87 -14.79 -4.97 5.87
N ASP A 88 -16.05 -4.55 5.79
CA ASP A 88 -16.49 -3.53 4.82
C ASP A 88 -15.74 -2.20 4.99
N VAL A 89 -15.58 -1.76 6.25
CA VAL A 89 -14.84 -0.53 6.58
C VAL A 89 -13.38 -0.66 6.15
N VAL A 90 -12.74 -1.78 6.45
CA VAL A 90 -11.32 -2.01 6.14
C VAL A 90 -11.11 -2.16 4.64
N VAL A 91 -11.98 -2.89 3.93
CA VAL A 91 -11.90 -3.06 2.47
C VAL A 91 -12.09 -1.71 1.78
N SER A 92 -13.05 -0.89 2.23
CA SER A 92 -13.23 0.46 1.70
C SER A 92 -11.97 1.31 1.89
N PHE A 93 -11.39 1.28 3.09
CA PHE A 93 -10.21 2.09 3.40
C PHE A 93 -8.95 1.59 2.68
N LEU A 94 -8.74 0.28 2.58
CA LEU A 94 -7.67 -0.33 1.77
C LEU A 94 -7.77 0.11 0.31
N ASN A 95 -8.98 0.12 -0.25
CA ASN A 95 -9.20 0.63 -1.61
C ASN A 95 -8.79 2.11 -1.74
N ASP A 96 -9.13 2.96 -0.77
CA ASP A 96 -8.77 4.37 -0.81
C ASP A 96 -7.24 4.56 -0.75
N VAL A 97 -6.55 3.78 0.08
CA VAL A 97 -5.07 3.72 0.12
C VAL A 97 -4.50 3.31 -1.23
N LEU A 98 -5.02 2.24 -1.83
CA LEU A 98 -4.54 1.74 -3.12
C LEU A 98 -4.77 2.75 -4.26
N LYS A 99 -5.91 3.46 -4.27
CA LYS A 99 -6.19 4.55 -5.22
C LYS A 99 -5.30 5.77 -5.04
N ALA A 100 -4.85 6.04 -3.81
CA ALA A 100 -3.96 7.14 -3.50
C ALA A 100 -2.50 6.87 -3.90
N THR A 101 -2.09 5.60 -4.05
CA THR A 101 -0.74 5.18 -4.45
C THR A 101 -0.22 6.00 -5.63
N GLY A 102 0.97 6.58 -5.48
CA GLY A 102 1.60 7.40 -6.52
C GLY A 102 0.97 8.80 -6.74
N ASN A 103 -0.06 9.20 -5.99
CA ASN A 103 -0.66 10.53 -6.03
C ASN A 103 -0.48 11.28 -4.70
N ASN A 104 0.45 12.24 -4.69
CA ASN A 104 0.87 12.96 -3.48
C ASN A 104 -0.32 13.55 -2.69
N HIS A 105 -1.24 14.22 -3.37
CA HIS A 105 -2.35 14.90 -2.71
C HIS A 105 -3.30 13.89 -2.05
N GLU A 106 -3.61 12.81 -2.75
CA GLU A 106 -4.47 11.77 -2.22
C GLU A 106 -3.79 10.98 -1.09
N VAL A 107 -2.48 10.75 -1.14
CA VAL A 107 -1.74 10.09 -0.03
C VAL A 107 -1.90 10.85 1.28
N PHE A 108 -1.72 12.18 1.27
CA PHE A 108 -1.87 12.99 2.49
C PHE A 108 -3.33 13.03 3.00
N LYS A 109 -4.29 13.02 2.07
CA LYS A 109 -5.72 12.97 2.42
C LYS A 109 -6.08 11.62 3.07
N VAL A 110 -5.64 10.50 2.50
CA VAL A 110 -5.88 9.18 3.07
C VAL A 110 -5.17 9.00 4.41
N ASN A 111 -3.99 9.59 4.59
CA ASN A 111 -3.35 9.64 5.91
C ASN A 111 -4.22 10.34 6.97
N THR A 112 -4.90 11.42 6.60
CA THR A 112 -5.82 12.13 7.51
C THR A 112 -7.04 11.26 7.84
N GLN A 113 -7.62 10.61 6.83
CA GLN A 113 -8.75 9.69 7.01
C GLN A 113 -8.41 8.48 7.90
N LEU A 114 -7.16 8.00 7.86
CA LEU A 114 -6.69 6.95 8.76
C LEU A 114 -6.78 7.40 10.23
N GLN A 115 -6.33 8.62 10.53
CA GLN A 115 -6.37 9.16 11.89
C GLN A 115 -7.81 9.34 12.39
N ASP A 116 -8.71 9.79 11.51
CA ASP A 116 -10.14 9.87 11.81
C ASP A 116 -10.75 8.49 12.10
N THR A 117 -10.31 7.48 11.34
CA THR A 117 -10.74 6.08 11.52
C THR A 117 -10.28 5.52 12.87
N TYR A 118 -9.01 5.72 13.24
CA TYR A 118 -8.50 5.38 14.57
C TYR A 118 -9.31 6.09 15.69
N ALA A 119 -9.57 7.39 15.52
CA ALA A 119 -10.32 8.18 16.50
C ALA A 119 -11.77 7.71 16.65
N TYR A 120 -12.41 7.24 15.56
CA TYR A 120 -13.74 6.64 15.60
C TYR A 120 -13.72 5.35 16.43
N PHE A 121 -12.84 4.40 16.12
CA PHE A 121 -12.78 3.12 16.83
C PHE A 121 -12.38 3.27 18.31
N ALA A 122 -11.53 4.25 18.64
CA ALA A 122 -11.14 4.56 20.01
C ALA A 122 -12.31 5.08 20.89
N LYS A 123 -13.35 5.64 20.28
CA LYS A 123 -14.55 6.14 20.99
C LYS A 123 -15.64 5.10 21.18
N LEU A 124 -15.52 3.93 20.56
CA LEU A 124 -16.50 2.85 20.72
C LEU A 124 -16.46 2.31 22.15
N PRO A 125 -17.59 1.85 22.70
CA PRO A 125 -17.61 1.17 24.00
C PRO A 125 -16.68 -0.04 23.98
N LEU A 126 -16.11 -0.41 25.13
CA LEU A 126 -15.30 -1.62 25.25
C LEU A 126 -16.06 -2.84 24.73
N PRO A 127 -15.37 -3.77 24.04
CA PRO A 127 -16.00 -4.97 23.53
C PRO A 127 -16.60 -5.76 24.70
N LYS A 128 -17.86 -6.18 24.55
CA LYS A 128 -18.58 -6.93 25.59
C LYS A 128 -18.34 -8.42 25.50
N GLU A 129 -17.93 -8.88 24.32
CA GLU A 129 -17.70 -10.29 24.01
C GLU A 129 -16.30 -10.50 23.45
N ARG A 130 -15.74 -11.69 23.69
CA ARG A 130 -14.43 -12.09 23.17
C ARG A 130 -14.35 -11.96 21.65
N LYS A 131 -15.40 -12.39 20.94
CA LYS A 131 -15.47 -12.31 19.48
C LYS A 131 -15.38 -10.87 18.97
N GLU A 132 -16.04 -9.93 19.66
CA GLU A 132 -15.97 -8.51 19.33
C GLU A 132 -14.55 -7.95 19.58
N PHE A 133 -13.90 -8.38 20.67
CA PHE A 133 -12.52 -8.02 20.95
C PHE A 133 -11.56 -8.52 19.86
N GLU A 134 -11.69 -9.79 19.46
CA GLU A 134 -10.85 -10.40 18.42
C GLU A 134 -11.00 -9.68 17.07
N HIS A 135 -12.24 -9.43 16.62
CA HIS A 135 -12.47 -8.69 15.38
C HIS A 135 -11.93 -7.25 15.42
N ARG A 136 -12.01 -6.57 16.57
CA ARG A 136 -11.44 -5.23 16.72
C ARG A 136 -9.92 -5.27 16.68
N ALA A 137 -9.29 -6.28 17.28
CA ALA A 137 -7.84 -6.46 17.25
C ALA A 137 -7.33 -6.70 15.82
N GLU A 138 -8.01 -7.55 15.04
CA GLU A 138 -7.70 -7.77 13.62
C GLU A 138 -7.84 -6.49 12.80
N LEU A 139 -8.94 -5.73 12.99
CA LEU A 139 -9.14 -4.44 12.34
C LEU A 139 -8.00 -3.46 12.66
N PHE A 140 -7.60 -3.34 13.94
CA PHE A 140 -6.49 -2.47 14.31
C PHE A 140 -5.14 -2.92 13.75
N SER A 141 -4.93 -4.24 13.60
CA SER A 141 -3.75 -4.78 12.93
C SER A 141 -3.68 -4.30 11.49
N ILE A 142 -4.77 -4.43 10.74
CA ILE A 142 -4.81 -3.98 9.34
C ILE A 142 -4.63 -2.47 9.23
N LEU A 143 -5.29 -1.67 10.08
CA LEU A 143 -5.09 -0.21 10.08
C LEU A 143 -3.62 0.17 10.31
N LYS A 144 -2.90 -0.59 11.15
CA LYS A 144 -1.48 -0.35 11.41
C LYS A 144 -0.61 -0.70 10.20
N ASP A 145 -0.92 -1.77 9.50
CA ASP A 145 -0.21 -2.13 8.27
C ASP A 145 -0.46 -1.09 7.17
N LEU A 146 -1.68 -0.55 7.09
CA LEU A 146 -2.04 0.57 6.20
C LEU A 146 -1.35 1.88 6.60
N GLU A 147 -1.20 2.15 7.91
CA GLU A 147 -0.39 3.28 8.40
C GLU A 147 1.05 3.20 7.91
N ILE A 148 1.66 2.02 8.03
CA ILE A 148 3.02 1.77 7.55
C ILE A 148 3.08 1.95 6.03
N PHE A 149 2.09 1.43 5.29
CA PHE A 149 2.00 1.59 3.84
C PHE A 149 2.01 3.07 3.44
N ILE A 150 1.14 3.87 4.04
CA ILE A 150 1.00 5.31 3.77
C ILE A 150 2.27 6.06 4.17
N ARG A 151 2.86 5.73 5.32
CA ARG A 151 4.11 6.38 5.77
C ARG A 151 5.26 6.14 4.80
N ILE A 152 5.39 4.91 4.28
CA ILE A 152 6.41 4.59 3.27
C ILE A 152 6.24 5.45 2.01
N GLU A 153 5.00 5.70 1.57
CA GLU A 153 4.72 6.64 0.47
C GLU A 153 5.16 8.06 0.83
N ILE A 154 4.70 8.58 1.97
CA ILE A 154 5.02 9.94 2.44
C ILE A 154 6.54 10.15 2.54
N ASP A 155 7.27 9.20 3.11
CA ASP A 155 8.73 9.28 3.28
C ASP A 155 9.44 9.37 1.92
N TRP A 156 9.01 8.57 0.94
CA TRP A 156 9.57 8.63 -0.42
C TRP A 156 9.24 9.96 -1.11
N LEU A 157 7.99 10.41 -1.00
CA LEU A 157 7.53 11.68 -1.56
C LEU A 157 8.31 12.86 -0.98
N GLN A 158 8.44 12.91 0.34
CA GLN A 158 9.21 13.94 1.04
C GLN A 158 10.68 13.90 0.63
N LYS A 159 11.28 12.74 0.43
CA LYS A 159 12.68 12.63 0.00
C LYS A 159 12.91 13.08 -1.45
N HIS A 160 11.96 12.83 -2.36
CA HIS A 160 12.21 12.97 -3.81
C HIS A 160 11.41 14.07 -4.52
N LEU A 161 10.41 14.68 -3.88
CA LEU A 161 9.68 15.84 -4.41
C LEU A 161 10.10 17.16 -3.74
N SER A 162 10.74 17.12 -2.57
CA SER A 162 11.28 18.31 -1.91
C SER A 162 12.64 18.75 -2.48
N MET A 163 13.28 17.95 -3.34
CA MET A 163 14.47 18.36 -4.08
C MET A 163 14.06 19.06 -5.38
N PRO A 164 14.48 20.32 -5.62
CA PRO A 164 14.26 20.94 -6.92
C PRO A 164 14.97 20.10 -7.98
N LEU A 165 14.31 19.93 -9.14
CA LEU A 165 14.92 19.36 -10.33
C LEU A 165 16.08 20.29 -10.74
N SER A 166 17.30 19.97 -10.30
CA SER A 166 18.54 20.59 -10.74
C SER A 166 19.03 19.94 -12.02
#